data_AF-A0A925I6S9-F1
#
_entry.id   AF-A0A925I6S9-F1
#
_cell.length_a   1.000
_cell.length_b   1.000
_cell.length_c   1.000
_cell.angle_alpha   90.00
_cell.angle_beta   90.00
_cell.angle_gamma   90.00
#
_symmetry.space_group_name_H-M   'P 1'
#
loop_
_entity.id
_entity.type
_entity.pdbx_description
1 polymer ?
#
loop_
_entity_poly.entity_id
_entity_poly.type
_entity_poly.pdbx_seq_one_letter_code
_entity_poly.pdbx_strand_id
1 'polypeptide(L)'
;MVALLSAWYARNTRDAARRANDIAVQNGLRPFRLEVYRSMTDFAHYCSTYSTMLHIGAVNGTRDLVEKIDSLKWEIEQQGPLHMPDVETKVNEFQRKAWQMQRLLDRLAAGQNNPEDRAYQSGEENMIGLIEWFANERKELRAVFQPYLIEA
;
A
#
# COMPACT_ATOMS: atom_id res chain seq x y z
N MET A 1 26.49 50.90 7.64
CA MET A 1 27.08 49.61 7.17
C MET A 1 26.66 48.42 8.03
N VAL A 2 26.77 48.50 9.37
CA VAL A 2 26.37 47.43 10.30
C VAL A 2 24.91 46.98 10.12
N ALA A 3 23.95 47.90 10.04
CA ALA A 3 22.52 47.57 9.91
C ALA A 3 22.16 46.79 8.61
N LEU A 4 22.88 47.02 7.51
CA LEU A 4 22.66 46.29 6.25
C LEU A 4 23.17 44.85 6.34
N LEU A 5 24.30 44.63 7.02
CA LEU A 5 24.84 43.30 7.30
C LEU A 5 23.93 42.52 8.26
N SER A 6 23.39 43.20 9.29
CA SER A 6 22.41 42.59 10.21
C SER A 6 21.13 42.16 9.49
N ALA A 7 20.59 43.00 8.60
CA ALA A 7 19.39 42.69 7.83
C ALA A 7 19.61 41.54 6.83
N TRP A 8 20.78 41.46 6.21
CA TRP A 8 21.15 40.35 5.32
C TRP A 8 21.31 39.04 6.09
N TYR A 9 21.96 39.06 7.25
CA TYR A 9 22.11 37.89 8.13
C TYR A 9 20.76 37.41 8.67
N ALA A 10 19.86 38.33 9.06
CA ALA A 10 18.51 38.02 9.50
C ALA A 10 17.64 37.38 8.39
N ARG A 11 17.82 37.78 7.12
CA ARG A 11 17.15 37.14 5.98
C ARG A 11 17.67 35.73 5.72
N ASN A 12 19.00 35.56 5.67
CA ASN A 12 19.60 34.24 5.45
C ASN A 12 19.26 33.24 6.56
N THR A 13 19.25 33.69 7.82
CA THR A 13 18.87 32.84 8.96
C THR A 13 17.39 32.47 8.92
N ARG A 14 16.50 33.39 8.52
CA ARG A 14 15.08 33.10 8.30
C ARG A 14 14.85 32.09 7.18
N ASP A 15 15.57 32.20 6.06
CA ASP A 15 15.46 31.28 4.94
C ASP A 15 16.10 29.91 5.23
N ALA A 16 17.16 29.87 6.03
CA ALA A 16 17.74 28.64 6.56
C ALA A 16 16.79 27.95 7.55
N ALA A 17 16.15 28.70 8.44
CA ALA A 17 15.17 28.17 9.39
C ALA A 17 13.91 27.62 8.70
N ARG A 18 13.43 28.28 7.64
CA ARG A 18 12.32 27.77 6.81
C ARG A 18 12.69 26.45 6.17
N ARG A 19 13.84 26.38 5.49
CA ARG A 19 14.34 25.14 4.88
C ARG A 19 14.54 24.03 5.91
N ALA A 20 15.08 24.34 7.08
CA ALA A 20 15.24 23.37 8.17
C ALA A 20 13.89 22.86 8.68
N ASN A 21 12.87 23.71 8.74
CA ASN A 21 11.52 23.32 9.14
C ASN A 21 10.84 22.44 8.08
N ASP A 22 10.98 22.78 6.80
CA ASP A 22 10.44 21.98 5.70
C ASP A 22 11.10 20.58 5.67
N ILE A 23 12.42 20.52 5.86
CA ILE A 23 13.17 19.26 5.98
C ILE A 23 12.73 18.49 7.24
N ALA A 24 12.53 19.16 8.37
CA ALA A 24 12.07 18.51 9.60
C ALA A 24 10.65 17.94 9.46
N VAL A 25 9.75 18.64 8.77
CA VAL A 25 8.40 18.16 8.46
C VAL A 25 8.45 16.96 7.52
N GLN A 26 9.27 17.01 6.45
CA GLN A 26 9.42 15.90 5.52
C GLN A 26 10.06 14.67 6.16
N ASN A 27 11.11 14.85 6.96
CA ASN A 27 11.76 13.77 7.71
C ASN A 27 10.85 13.22 8.82
N GLY A 28 9.97 14.04 9.37
CA GLY A 28 8.93 13.62 10.32
C GLY A 28 7.92 12.65 9.71
N LEU A 29 7.68 12.71 8.40
CA LEU A 29 6.76 11.80 7.70
C LEU A 29 7.36 10.43 7.37
N ARG A 30 8.69 10.33 7.31
CA ARG A 30 9.39 9.12 6.87
C ARG A 30 9.03 7.85 7.66
N PRO A 31 8.93 7.87 9.01
CA PRO A 31 8.52 6.70 9.78
C PRO A 31 7.12 6.22 9.41
N PHE A 32 6.17 7.13 9.24
CA PHE A 32 4.79 6.80 8.87
C PHE A 32 4.69 6.24 7.44
N ARG A 33 5.45 6.80 6.50
CA ARG A 33 5.56 6.28 5.12
C ARG A 33 6.17 4.88 5.08
N LEU A 34 7.18 4.63 5.93
CA LEU A 34 7.77 3.30 6.07
C LEU A 34 6.76 2.29 6.63
N GLU A 35 5.90 2.72 7.55
CA GLU A 35 4.87 1.86 8.11
C GLU A 35 3.79 1.48 7.09
N VAL A 36 3.37 2.43 6.25
CA VAL A 36 2.48 2.14 5.11
C VAL A 36 3.16 1.17 4.15
N TYR A 37 4.45 1.36 3.84
CA TYR A 37 5.19 0.44 2.98
C TYR A 37 5.19 -1.00 3.53
N ARG A 38 5.43 -1.17 4.84
CA ARG A 38 5.39 -2.47 5.52
C ARG A 38 4.01 -3.08 5.46
N SER A 39 2.98 -2.32 5.83
CA SER A 39 1.58 -2.76 5.83
C SER A 39 1.15 -3.25 4.44
N MET A 40 1.48 -2.51 3.39
CA MET A 40 1.20 -2.93 2.01
C MET A 40 2.00 -4.17 1.59
N THR A 41 3.27 -4.27 2.00
CA THR A 41 4.13 -5.42 1.67
C THR A 41 3.60 -6.70 2.33
N ASP A 42 3.22 -6.61 3.60
CA ASP A 42 2.69 -7.71 4.39
C ASP A 42 1.32 -8.14 3.84
N PHE A 43 0.47 -7.18 3.50
CA PHE A 43 -0.82 -7.46 2.85
C PHE A 43 -0.66 -8.15 1.49
N ALA A 44 0.25 -7.66 0.63
CA ALA A 44 0.50 -8.31 -0.66
C ALA A 44 1.04 -9.73 -0.47
N HIS A 45 1.91 -9.95 0.52
CA HIS A 45 2.39 -11.29 0.83
C HIS A 45 1.25 -12.21 1.29
N TYR A 46 0.40 -11.72 2.20
CA TYR A 46 -0.77 -12.44 2.67
C TYR A 46 -1.67 -12.87 1.50
N CYS A 47 -2.03 -11.94 0.62
CA CYS A 47 -2.85 -12.24 -0.55
C CYS A 47 -2.16 -13.24 -1.51
N SER A 48 -0.85 -13.10 -1.74
CA SER A 48 -0.11 -14.02 -2.62
C SER A 48 0.02 -15.45 -2.06
N THR A 49 -0.14 -15.63 -0.75
CA THR A 49 -0.03 -16.94 -0.09
C THR A 49 -1.37 -17.47 0.39
N TYR A 50 -2.44 -16.70 0.18
CA TYR A 50 -3.75 -16.96 0.76
C TYR A 50 -4.34 -18.31 0.37
N SER A 51 -4.28 -18.68 -0.91
CA SER A 51 -4.81 -19.97 -1.38
C SER A 51 -4.09 -21.14 -0.70
N THR A 52 -2.77 -21.05 -0.53
CA THR A 52 -2.00 -22.06 0.21
C THR A 52 -2.42 -22.12 1.68
N MET A 53 -2.54 -20.96 2.34
CA MET A 53 -2.99 -20.88 3.73
C MET A 53 -4.40 -21.43 3.90
N LEU A 54 -5.29 -21.19 2.95
CA LEU A 54 -6.66 -21.71 2.96
C LEU A 54 -6.66 -23.23 2.83
N HIS A 55 -5.87 -23.78 1.90
CA HIS A 55 -5.79 -25.23 1.67
C HIS A 55 -5.28 -26.00 2.89
N ILE A 56 -4.33 -25.43 3.64
CA ILE A 56 -3.79 -26.04 4.87
C ILE A 56 -4.61 -25.70 6.13
N GLY A 57 -5.70 -24.94 6.00
CA GLY A 57 -6.55 -24.54 7.13
C GLY A 57 -5.92 -23.51 8.08
N ALA A 58 -4.92 -22.75 7.63
CA ALA A 58 -4.29 -21.68 8.41
C ALA A 58 -5.10 -20.38 8.43
N VAL A 59 -6.09 -20.23 7.53
CA VAL A 59 -7.05 -19.11 7.50
C VAL A 59 -8.48 -19.64 7.46
N ASN A 60 -9.41 -18.94 8.12
CA ASN A 60 -10.81 -19.33 8.30
C ASN A 60 -11.71 -18.83 7.17
N GLY A 61 -11.52 -19.38 5.96
CA GLY A 61 -12.33 -19.00 4.80
C GLY A 61 -12.21 -17.50 4.48
N THR A 62 -13.17 -16.91 3.79
CA THR A 62 -13.08 -15.52 3.31
C THR A 62 -13.19 -14.44 4.38
N ARG A 63 -13.57 -14.80 5.62
CA ARG A 63 -13.67 -13.87 6.74
C ARG A 63 -12.32 -13.22 7.07
N ASP A 64 -11.26 -14.01 7.12
CA ASP A 64 -9.91 -13.52 7.45
C ASP A 64 -9.36 -12.60 6.35
N LEU A 65 -9.78 -12.82 5.09
CA LEU A 65 -9.45 -11.91 3.99
C LEU A 65 -10.14 -10.55 4.14
N VAL A 66 -11.45 -10.56 4.49
CA VAL A 66 -12.21 -9.32 4.74
C VAL A 66 -11.57 -8.53 5.87
N GLU A 67 -11.28 -9.19 7.00
CA GLU A 67 -10.64 -8.55 8.15
C GLU A 67 -9.28 -7.93 7.78
N LYS A 68 -8.48 -8.61 6.94
CA LYS A 68 -7.21 -8.05 6.45
C LYS A 68 -7.38 -6.87 5.50
N ILE A 69 -8.41 -6.87 4.64
CA ILE A 69 -8.72 -5.73 3.77
C ILE A 69 -9.08 -4.50 4.62
N ASP A 70 -9.95 -4.68 5.61
CA ASP A 70 -10.38 -3.61 6.50
C ASP A 70 -9.24 -3.09 7.37
N SER A 71 -8.40 -3.99 7.88
CA SER A 71 -7.20 -3.64 8.67
C SER A 71 -6.23 -2.80 7.85
N LEU A 72 -5.93 -3.17 6.61
CA LEU A 72 -5.04 -2.39 5.73
C LEU A 72 -5.57 -0.96 5.54
N LYS A 73 -6.88 -0.83 5.28
CA LYS A 73 -7.50 0.49 5.12
C LYS A 73 -7.31 1.35 6.37
N TRP A 74 -7.63 0.78 7.53
CA TRP A 74 -7.53 1.47 8.80
C TRP A 74 -6.08 1.85 9.15
N GLU A 75 -5.14 0.92 9.00
CA GLU A 75 -3.70 1.15 9.28
C GLU A 75 -3.14 2.32 8.49
N ILE A 76 -3.58 2.49 7.24
CA ILE A 76 -3.16 3.58 6.35
C ILE A 76 -3.87 4.89 6.71
N GLU A 77 -5.17 4.86 6.95
CA GLU A 77 -5.95 6.05 7.35
C GLU A 77 -5.45 6.67 8.67
N GLN A 78 -4.99 5.84 9.60
CA GLN A 78 -4.44 6.31 10.88
C GLN A 78 -3.16 7.12 10.77
N GLN A 79 -2.40 6.96 9.67
CA GLN A 79 -1.17 7.72 9.47
C GLN A 79 -1.44 9.19 9.08
N GLY A 80 -2.68 9.51 8.71
CA GLY A 80 -3.06 10.82 8.20
C GLY A 80 -2.54 11.09 6.78
N PRO A 81 -2.62 12.34 6.29
CA PRO A 81 -2.19 12.68 4.93
C PRO A 81 -0.65 12.61 4.80
N LEU A 82 -0.16 11.59 4.09
CA LEU A 82 1.29 11.38 3.88
C LEU A 82 1.83 12.01 2.58
N HIS A 83 0.93 12.59 1.77
CA HIS A 83 1.22 13.21 0.47
C HIS A 83 1.92 12.25 -0.50
N MET A 84 1.36 11.05 -0.66
CA MET A 84 1.88 10.00 -1.54
C MET A 84 0.81 9.57 -2.56
N PRO A 85 0.48 10.40 -3.57
CA PRO A 85 -0.67 10.14 -4.47
C PRO A 85 -0.55 8.83 -5.25
N ASP A 86 0.67 8.42 -5.64
CA ASP A 86 0.89 7.15 -6.32
C ASP A 86 0.63 5.96 -5.40
N VAL A 87 0.99 6.10 -4.11
CA VAL A 87 0.72 5.09 -3.09
C VAL A 87 -0.77 5.01 -2.81
N GLU A 88 -1.46 6.14 -2.66
CA GLU A 88 -2.92 6.16 -2.46
C GLU A 88 -3.67 5.44 -3.60
N THR A 89 -3.24 5.66 -4.84
CA THR A 89 -3.77 4.94 -6.01
C THR A 89 -3.51 3.43 -5.89
N LYS A 90 -2.29 3.04 -5.50
CA LYS A 90 -1.90 1.64 -5.35
C LYS A 90 -2.65 0.94 -4.20
N VAL A 91 -2.92 1.64 -3.10
CA VAL A 91 -3.72 1.13 -1.97
C VAL A 91 -5.14 0.77 -2.42
N ASN A 92 -5.78 1.67 -3.17
CA ASN A 92 -7.12 1.42 -3.72
C ASN A 92 -7.11 0.22 -4.69
N GLU A 93 -6.05 0.08 -5.47
CA GLU A 93 -5.88 -1.06 -6.37
C GLU A 93 -5.73 -2.38 -5.60
N PHE A 94 -4.93 -2.40 -4.53
CA PHE A 94 -4.76 -3.54 -3.63
C PHE A 94 -6.10 -3.97 -3.01
N GLN A 95 -6.85 -3.02 -2.45
CA GLN A 95 -8.16 -3.29 -1.85
C GLN A 95 -9.12 -3.88 -2.89
N ARG A 96 -9.20 -3.27 -4.08
CA ARG A 96 -10.07 -3.75 -5.16
C ARG A 96 -9.72 -5.18 -5.60
N LYS A 97 -8.43 -5.50 -5.76
CA LYS A 97 -7.96 -6.83 -6.15
C LYS A 97 -8.19 -7.86 -5.04
N ALA A 98 -8.05 -7.48 -3.78
CA ALA A 98 -8.36 -8.35 -2.64
C ALA A 98 -9.87 -8.64 -2.54
N TRP A 99 -10.73 -7.63 -2.77
CA TRP A 99 -12.18 -7.86 -2.89
C TRP A 99 -12.53 -8.76 -4.07
N GLN A 100 -11.82 -8.66 -5.19
CA GLN A 100 -11.99 -9.57 -6.32
C GLN A 100 -11.64 -11.02 -5.92
N MET A 101 -10.56 -11.21 -5.16
CA MET A 101 -10.13 -12.51 -4.62
C MET A 101 -11.19 -13.09 -3.69
N GLN A 102 -11.70 -12.29 -2.75
CA GLN A 102 -12.76 -12.67 -1.81
C GLN A 102 -14.02 -13.16 -2.52
N ARG A 103 -14.51 -12.39 -3.51
CA ARG A 103 -15.70 -12.74 -4.29
C ARG A 103 -15.49 -14.00 -5.13
N LEU A 104 -14.28 -14.19 -5.65
CA LEU A 104 -13.94 -15.40 -6.41
C LEU A 104 -13.95 -16.64 -5.52
N LEU A 105 -13.40 -16.55 -4.30
CA LEU A 105 -13.45 -17.63 -3.31
C LEU A 105 -14.88 -17.99 -2.92
N ASP A 106 -15.73 -16.98 -2.65
CA ASP A 106 -17.15 -17.22 -2.33
C ASP A 106 -17.89 -17.91 -3.48
N ARG A 107 -17.64 -17.49 -4.73
CA ARG A 107 -18.23 -18.12 -5.94
C ARG A 107 -17.80 -19.57 -6.10
N LEU A 108 -16.51 -19.84 -5.92
CA LEU A 108 -15.95 -21.19 -6.00
C LEU A 108 -16.55 -22.10 -4.91
N ALA A 109 -16.68 -21.61 -3.68
CA ALA A 109 -17.32 -22.34 -2.58
C ALA A 109 -18.81 -22.62 -2.84
N ALA A 110 -19.51 -21.72 -3.55
CA ALA A 110 -20.90 -21.89 -3.95
C ALA A 110 -21.10 -22.79 -5.19
N GLY A 111 -20.02 -23.31 -5.80
CA GLY A 111 -20.10 -24.13 -7.01
C GLY A 111 -20.53 -23.37 -8.28
N GLN A 112 -20.44 -22.04 -8.27
CA GLN A 112 -20.86 -21.17 -9.37
C GLN A 112 -19.64 -20.75 -10.21
N ASN A 113 -19.33 -21.50 -11.27
CA ASN A 113 -18.44 -21.03 -12.35
C ASN A 113 -19.32 -20.29 -13.38
N ASN A 114 -19.26 -18.96 -13.44
CA ASN A 114 -20.04 -18.20 -14.41
C ASN A 114 -19.48 -18.40 -15.83
N PRO A 115 -20.29 -18.79 -16.83
CA PRO A 115 -19.85 -18.99 -18.22
C PRO A 115 -19.37 -17.72 -18.94
N GLU A 116 -19.58 -16.55 -18.35
CA GLU A 116 -19.25 -15.24 -18.95
C GLU A 116 -17.86 -14.69 -18.56
N ASP A 117 -17.08 -15.42 -17.75
CA ASP A 117 -15.68 -15.10 -17.46
C ASP A 117 -14.80 -15.39 -18.71
N ARG A 118 -15.03 -14.65 -19.80
CA ARG A 118 -14.22 -14.67 -21.02
C ARG A 118 -12.90 -13.93 -20.79
N ALA A 119 -11.89 -14.65 -20.30
CA ALA A 119 -10.47 -14.53 -20.69
C ALA A 119 -9.57 -15.56 -19.97
N TYR A 120 -10.03 -16.20 -18.90
CA TYR A 120 -9.33 -17.28 -18.19
C TYR A 120 -10.33 -18.38 -17.85
N GLN A 121 -10.06 -19.61 -18.27
CA GLN A 121 -11.04 -20.68 -18.48
C GLN A 121 -11.42 -21.48 -17.21
N SER A 122 -11.02 -21.04 -16.01
CA SER A 122 -11.57 -21.55 -14.75
C SER A 122 -11.45 -20.52 -13.62
N GLY A 123 -12.32 -20.62 -12.60
CA GLY A 123 -12.17 -19.80 -11.40
C GLY A 123 -10.83 -20.02 -10.66
N GLU A 124 -10.18 -21.16 -10.85
CA GLU A 124 -8.83 -21.43 -10.34
C GLU A 124 -7.75 -20.64 -11.08
N GLU A 125 -7.81 -20.55 -12.41
CA GLU A 125 -6.89 -19.71 -13.20
C GLU A 125 -7.01 -18.23 -12.82
N ASN A 126 -8.23 -17.75 -12.60
CA ASN A 126 -8.46 -16.39 -12.11
C ASN A 126 -7.85 -16.16 -10.71
N MET A 127 -7.87 -17.19 -9.85
CA MET A 127 -7.28 -17.12 -8.52
C MET A 127 -5.75 -17.04 -8.60
N ILE A 128 -5.14 -17.89 -9.44
CA ILE A 128 -3.70 -17.88 -9.71
C ILE A 128 -3.28 -16.51 -10.25
N GLY A 129 -4.03 -15.95 -11.21
CA GLY A 129 -3.74 -14.62 -11.75
C GLY A 129 -3.76 -13.51 -10.69
N LEU A 130 -4.67 -13.58 -9.72
CA LEU A 130 -4.70 -12.62 -8.60
C LEU A 130 -3.50 -12.81 -7.65
N ILE A 131 -3.14 -14.06 -7.35
CA ILE A 131 -1.98 -14.39 -6.52
C ILE A 131 -0.69 -13.89 -7.16
N GLU A 132 -0.49 -14.16 -8.45
CA GLU A 132 0.67 -13.70 -9.22
C GLU A 132 0.73 -12.19 -9.30
N TRP A 133 -0.43 -11.53 -9.48
CA TRP A 133 -0.52 -10.07 -9.46
C TRP A 133 -0.01 -9.51 -8.12
N PHE A 134 -0.51 -9.99 -6.98
CA PHE A 134 -0.02 -9.55 -5.66
C PHE A 134 1.47 -9.84 -5.45
N ALA A 135 1.96 -10.99 -5.91
CA ALA A 135 3.37 -11.36 -5.81
C ALA A 135 4.29 -10.44 -6.62
N ASN A 136 3.84 -9.99 -7.79
CA ASN A 136 4.57 -9.06 -8.64
C ASN A 136 4.52 -7.64 -8.09
N GLU A 137 3.33 -7.17 -7.71
CA GLU A 137 3.15 -5.85 -7.09
C GLU A 137 3.99 -5.69 -5.83
N ARG A 138 4.11 -6.73 -5.00
CA ARG A 138 5.00 -6.72 -3.83
C ARG A 138 6.45 -6.38 -4.18
N LYS A 139 6.96 -6.86 -5.31
CA LYS A 139 8.32 -6.56 -5.78
C LYS A 139 8.43 -5.12 -6.25
N GLU A 140 7.36 -4.59 -6.84
CA GLU A 140 7.30 -3.24 -7.39
C GLU A 140 7.04 -2.15 -6.33
N LEU A 141 6.46 -2.51 -5.18
CA LEU A 141 6.18 -1.57 -4.07
C LEU A 141 7.41 -0.74 -3.70
N ARG A 142 8.61 -1.33 -3.69
CA ARG A 142 9.83 -0.58 -3.38
C ARG A 142 10.03 0.59 -4.33
N ALA A 143 9.79 0.40 -5.63
CA ALA A 143 9.95 1.45 -6.62
C ALA A 143 8.91 2.57 -6.43
N VAL A 144 7.68 2.22 -6.07
CA VAL A 144 6.60 3.19 -5.78
C VAL A 144 6.91 4.03 -4.55
N PHE A 145 7.49 3.43 -3.50
CA PHE A 145 7.82 4.13 -2.26
C PHE A 145 9.18 4.85 -2.32
N GLN A 146 10.06 4.49 -3.25
CA GLN A 146 11.40 5.04 -3.35
C GLN A 146 11.44 6.59 -3.34
N PRO A 147 10.61 7.32 -4.12
CA PRO A 147 10.61 8.78 -4.12
C PRO A 147 10.23 9.42 -2.78
N TYR A 148 9.53 8.67 -1.93
CA TYR A 148 9.00 9.15 -0.65
C TYR A 148 9.85 8.74 0.55
N LEU A 149 10.79 7.81 0.35
CA LEU A 149 11.66 7.21 1.38
C LEU A 149 13.14 7.57 1.23
N ILE A 150 13.61 7.98 0.03
CA ILE A 150 14.93 8.59 -0.12
C ILE A 150 14.83 10.07 0.26
N GLU A 151 15.71 10.50 1.16
CA GLU A 151 15.93 11.92 1.46
C GLU A 151 16.36 12.69 0.19
N ALA A 152 15.84 13.91 0.04
CA ALA A 152 16.47 14.95 -0.78
C ALA A 152 17.62 15.60 0.00
#